data_AF-A0A1Z5HC67-F1
#
_entry.id   AF-A0A1Z5HC67-F1
#
_cell.length_a   1.000
_cell.length_b   1.000
_cell.length_c   1.000
_cell.angle_alpha   90.00
_cell.angle_beta   90.00
_cell.angle_gamma   90.00
#
_symmetry.space_group_name_H-M   'P 1'
#
loop_
_entity.id
_entity.type
_entity.pdbx_description
1 polymer ?
#
loop_
_entity_poly.entity_id
_entity_poly.type
_entity_poly.pdbx_seq_one_letter_code
_entity_poly.pdbx_strand_id
1 'polypeptide(L)'
;MRFFVTGEQNRQLLLNSLILMFLGYILLLWISNGLMYFHKMDLTPVSVVNYYLGSEQDFAQPKSYQSMLEVSHYHVFSMGLLVLTLTHLMIMTNLSVLVKIWLSALVYLSAIADEVAGWLVRFVHPDFAYFKIASFLMLEISLATLIILVSISLLYARRKM
;
A
#
# COMPACT_ATOMS: atom_id res chain seq x y z
N MET A 1 5.34 25.14 -38.08
CA MET A 1 5.49 24.02 -37.12
C MET A 1 5.19 24.45 -35.67
N ARG A 2 4.15 25.26 -35.41
CA ARG A 2 3.88 25.83 -34.06
C ARG A 2 2.67 25.18 -33.35
N PHE A 3 1.83 24.44 -34.08
CA PHE A 3 0.63 23.77 -33.57
C PHE A 3 0.89 22.37 -32.99
N PHE A 4 1.95 21.68 -33.44
CA PHE A 4 2.28 20.35 -32.88
C PHE A 4 2.89 20.45 -31.47
N VAL A 5 3.67 21.51 -31.21
CA VAL A 5 4.37 21.72 -29.93
C VAL A 5 3.38 22.01 -28.79
N THR A 6 2.33 22.80 -29.03
CA THR A 6 1.34 23.17 -27.99
C THR A 6 0.38 22.02 -27.64
N GLY A 7 0.00 21.19 -28.61
CA GLY A 7 -0.87 20.03 -28.38
C GLY A 7 -0.20 18.97 -27.51
N GLU A 8 1.09 18.70 -27.73
CA GLU A 8 1.85 17.71 -26.97
C GLU A 8 2.10 18.15 -25.52
N GLN A 9 2.42 19.43 -25.31
CA GLN A 9 2.65 20.02 -23.99
C GLN A 9 1.37 20.04 -23.13
N ASN A 10 0.22 20.40 -23.73
CA ASN A 10 -1.07 20.33 -23.04
C ASN A 10 -1.45 18.88 -22.65
N ARG A 11 -1.16 17.89 -23.52
CA ARG A 11 -1.39 16.47 -23.23
C ARG A 11 -0.55 15.98 -22.06
N GLN A 12 0.72 16.41 -21.97
CA GLN A 12 1.60 16.09 -20.85
C GLN A 12 1.12 16.71 -19.53
N LEU A 13 0.66 17.97 -19.56
CA LEU A 13 0.09 18.62 -18.37
C LEU A 13 -1.17 17.91 -17.86
N LEU A 14 -2.08 17.53 -18.77
CA LEU A 14 -3.29 16.78 -18.44
C LEU A 14 -2.96 15.42 -17.82
N LEU A 15 -2.05 14.66 -18.43
CA LEU A 15 -1.62 13.35 -17.92
C LEU A 15 -1.00 13.48 -16.53
N ASN A 16 -0.12 14.46 -16.32
CA ASN A 16 0.47 14.73 -15.01
C ASN A 16 -0.59 15.12 -13.96
N SER A 17 -1.64 15.85 -14.35
CA SER A 17 -2.73 16.20 -13.43
C SER A 17 -3.53 14.97 -13.03
N LEU A 18 -3.84 14.08 -13.97
CA LEU A 18 -4.53 12.83 -13.69
C LEU A 18 -3.71 11.93 -12.75
N ILE A 19 -2.39 11.82 -12.96
CA ILE A 19 -1.52 11.06 -12.04
C ILE A 19 -1.54 11.68 -10.65
N LEU A 20 -1.47 13.01 -10.51
CA LEU A 20 -1.55 13.66 -9.19
C LEU A 20 -2.88 13.41 -8.49
N MET A 21 -4.00 13.48 -9.22
CA MET A 21 -5.31 13.16 -8.66
C MET A 21 -5.38 11.70 -8.20
N PHE A 22 -4.85 10.77 -9.01
CA PHE A 22 -4.74 9.37 -8.65
C PHE A 22 -3.88 9.14 -7.40
N LEU A 23 -2.72 9.80 -7.31
CA LEU A 23 -1.87 9.76 -6.10
C LEU A 23 -2.59 10.35 -4.87
N GLY A 24 -3.45 11.35 -5.07
CA GLY A 24 -4.34 11.86 -4.02
C GLY A 24 -5.31 10.80 -3.49
N TYR A 25 -5.93 10.02 -4.38
CA TYR A 25 -6.76 8.88 -3.98
C TYR A 25 -5.97 7.79 -3.27
N ILE A 26 -4.75 7.49 -3.71
CA ILE A 26 -3.88 6.52 -3.03
C ILE A 26 -3.49 7.02 -1.65
N LEU A 27 -3.19 8.32 -1.49
CA LEU A 27 -2.87 8.90 -0.20
C LEU A 27 -4.07 8.83 0.77
N LEU A 28 -5.30 9.06 0.29
CA LEU A 28 -6.50 8.85 1.09
C LEU A 28 -6.69 7.39 1.49
N LEU A 29 -6.40 6.45 0.58
CA LEU A 29 -6.42 5.00 0.87
C LEU A 29 -5.36 4.63 1.92
N TRP A 30 -4.16 5.21 1.82
CA TRP A 30 -3.09 5.01 2.80
C TRP A 30 -3.50 5.53 4.19
N ILE A 31 -4.06 6.74 4.26
CA ILE A 31 -4.56 7.32 5.53
C ILE A 31 -5.70 6.46 6.10
N SER A 32 -6.67 6.06 5.26
CA SER A 32 -7.81 5.27 5.73
C SER A 32 -7.39 3.88 6.19
N ASN A 33 -6.37 3.28 5.56
CA ASN A 33 -5.80 2.01 5.99
C ASN A 33 -5.16 2.14 7.39
N GLY A 34 -4.33 3.17 7.60
CA GLY A 34 -3.75 3.47 8.90
C GLY A 34 -4.80 3.71 9.98
N LEU A 35 -5.79 4.58 9.71
CA LEU A 35 -6.88 4.86 10.66
C LEU A 35 -7.70 3.60 10.98
N MET A 36 -8.00 2.78 9.98
CA MET A 36 -8.76 1.54 10.19
C MET A 36 -7.97 0.49 10.95
N TYR A 37 -6.64 0.45 10.79
CA TYR A 37 -5.76 -0.36 11.61
C TYR A 37 -5.85 0.07 13.07
N PHE A 38 -5.56 1.33 13.39
CA PHE A 38 -5.59 1.84 14.78
C PHE A 38 -6.98 1.79 15.43
N HIS A 39 -8.06 1.83 14.65
CA HIS A 39 -9.41 1.66 15.18
C HIS A 39 -9.72 0.21 15.56
N LYS A 40 -9.06 -0.77 14.92
CA LYS A 40 -9.36 -2.21 15.09
C LYS A 40 -8.29 -2.93 15.91
N MET A 41 -7.07 -2.42 15.90
CA MET A 41 -5.88 -3.04 16.47
C MET A 41 -4.91 -1.96 16.95
N ASP A 42 -4.22 -2.25 18.04
CA ASP A 42 -3.07 -1.46 18.47
C ASP A 42 -1.76 -2.05 17.92
N LEU A 43 -0.66 -1.34 18.12
CA LEU A 43 0.69 -1.85 17.90
C LEU A 43 1.13 -2.87 18.97
N THR A 44 0.17 -3.49 19.67
CA THR A 44 0.44 -4.51 20.69
C THR A 44 0.07 -5.90 20.15
N PRO A 45 0.92 -6.92 20.37
CA PRO A 45 0.64 -8.27 19.91
C PRO A 45 -0.68 -8.83 20.46
N VAL A 46 -1.01 -8.48 21.71
CA VAL A 46 -2.25 -8.91 22.37
C VAL A 46 -3.49 -8.39 21.64
N SER A 47 -3.47 -7.13 21.20
CA SER A 47 -4.59 -6.54 20.44
C SER A 47 -4.80 -7.26 19.09
N VAL A 48 -3.71 -7.59 18.40
CA VAL A 48 -3.76 -8.35 17.14
C VAL A 48 -4.30 -9.76 17.37
N VAL A 49 -3.82 -10.46 18.40
CA VAL A 49 -4.30 -11.81 18.76
C VAL A 49 -5.79 -11.77 19.09
N ASN A 50 -6.23 -10.82 19.91
CA ASN A 50 -7.63 -10.66 20.28
C ASN A 50 -8.52 -10.36 19.06
N TYR A 51 -8.02 -9.58 18.09
CA TYR A 51 -8.76 -9.30 16.86
C TYR A 51 -8.99 -10.56 16.00
N TYR A 52 -7.98 -11.42 15.88
CA TYR A 52 -8.05 -12.62 15.02
C TYR A 52 -8.66 -13.84 15.73
N LEU A 53 -8.28 -14.09 16.98
CA LEU A 53 -8.75 -15.22 17.79
C LEU A 53 -10.04 -14.94 18.56
N GLY A 54 -10.45 -13.68 18.63
CA GLY A 54 -11.54 -13.24 19.50
C GLY A 54 -11.07 -12.99 20.92
N SER A 55 -11.90 -12.29 21.69
CA SER A 55 -11.67 -12.02 23.11
C SER A 55 -12.99 -12.17 23.86
N GLU A 56 -12.95 -12.87 24.99
CA GLU A 56 -14.13 -12.96 25.88
C GLU A 56 -14.45 -11.60 26.51
N GLN A 57 -13.41 -10.78 26.75
CA GLN A 57 -13.54 -9.45 27.34
C GLN A 57 -14.31 -8.46 26.45
N ASP A 58 -14.12 -8.53 25.13
CA ASP A 58 -14.83 -7.67 24.17
C ASP A 58 -16.03 -8.37 23.52
N PHE A 59 -16.40 -9.57 24.02
CA PHE A 59 -17.41 -10.45 23.42
C PHE A 59 -17.19 -10.67 21.91
N ALA A 60 -15.94 -10.65 21.47
CA ALA A 60 -15.55 -10.73 20.08
C ALA A 60 -15.37 -12.19 19.67
N GLN A 61 -16.11 -12.61 18.65
CA GLN A 61 -15.95 -13.93 18.06
C GLN A 61 -14.69 -13.99 17.20
N PRO A 62 -13.99 -15.13 17.18
CA PRO A 62 -12.88 -15.35 16.27
C PRO A 62 -13.26 -15.13 14.81
N LYS A 63 -12.31 -14.68 13.99
CA LYS A 63 -12.52 -14.55 12.54
C LYS A 63 -12.80 -15.91 11.91
N SER A 64 -13.88 -15.99 11.15
CA SER A 64 -14.24 -17.18 10.37
C SER A 64 -13.32 -17.33 9.17
N TYR A 65 -13.11 -18.58 8.74
CA TYR A 65 -12.33 -18.89 7.54
C TYR A 65 -12.91 -18.20 6.29
N GLN A 66 -14.24 -18.19 6.15
CA GLN A 66 -14.91 -17.50 5.05
C GLN A 66 -14.60 -16.00 5.03
N SER A 67 -14.70 -15.31 6.17
CA SER A 67 -14.41 -13.88 6.25
C SER A 67 -12.96 -13.57 5.89
N MET A 68 -12.02 -14.41 6.32
CA MET A 68 -10.60 -14.27 5.97
C MET A 68 -10.35 -14.49 4.48
N LEU A 69 -10.98 -15.51 3.88
CA LEU A 69 -10.89 -15.76 2.44
C LEU A 69 -11.44 -14.61 1.61
N GLU A 70 -12.61 -14.08 1.98
CA GLU A 70 -13.23 -12.97 1.26
C GLU A 70 -12.31 -11.74 1.27
N VAL A 71 -11.79 -11.38 2.46
CA VAL A 71 -10.87 -10.25 2.59
C VAL A 71 -9.61 -10.47 1.76
N SER A 72 -8.93 -11.60 1.90
CA SER A 72 -7.71 -11.86 1.14
C SER A 72 -7.97 -11.95 -0.37
N HIS A 73 -9.10 -12.47 -0.83
CA HIS A 73 -9.43 -12.51 -2.26
C HIS A 73 -9.50 -11.10 -2.85
N TYR A 74 -10.24 -10.19 -2.20
CA TYR A 74 -10.33 -8.80 -2.65
C TYR A 74 -9.00 -8.07 -2.47
N HIS A 75 -8.30 -8.29 -1.37
CA HIS A 75 -7.07 -7.57 -1.05
C HIS A 75 -5.90 -7.97 -1.94
N VAL A 76 -5.73 -9.26 -2.25
CA VAL A 76 -4.69 -9.73 -3.18
C VAL A 76 -4.89 -9.12 -4.57
N PHE A 77 -6.13 -9.05 -5.05
CA PHE A 77 -6.42 -8.42 -6.34
C PHE A 77 -6.17 -6.90 -6.31
N SER A 78 -6.73 -6.19 -5.31
CA SER A 78 -6.63 -4.73 -5.24
C SER A 78 -5.21 -4.26 -4.94
N MET A 79 -4.49 -4.91 -4.01
CA MET A 79 -3.09 -4.62 -3.73
C MET A 79 -2.20 -4.96 -4.91
N GLY A 80 -2.44 -6.08 -5.60
CA GLY A 80 -1.70 -6.43 -6.82
C GLY A 80 -1.77 -5.31 -7.87
N LEU A 81 -2.97 -4.76 -8.10
CA LEU A 81 -3.17 -3.64 -9.01
C LEU A 81 -2.54 -2.33 -8.49
N LEU A 82 -2.70 -2.02 -7.20
CA LEU A 82 -2.14 -0.81 -6.58
C LEU A 82 -0.61 -0.81 -6.66
N VAL A 83 0.03 -1.90 -6.26
CA VAL A 83 1.49 -2.03 -6.27
C VAL A 83 2.01 -2.02 -7.70
N LEU A 84 1.37 -2.73 -8.64
CA LEU A 84 1.73 -2.68 -10.06
C LEU A 84 1.69 -1.24 -10.59
N THR A 85 0.62 -0.50 -10.28
CA THR A 85 0.42 0.85 -10.80
C THR A 85 1.45 1.83 -10.23
N LEU A 86 1.69 1.80 -8.92
CA LEU A 86 2.69 2.66 -8.27
C LEU A 86 4.12 2.34 -8.71
N THR A 87 4.49 1.06 -8.79
CA THR A 87 5.82 0.66 -9.24
C THR A 87 6.03 0.97 -10.72
N HIS A 88 5.00 0.82 -11.56
CA HIS A 88 5.04 1.25 -12.95
C HIS A 88 5.31 2.76 -13.08
N LEU A 89 4.59 3.59 -12.32
CA LEU A 89 4.84 5.03 -12.28
C LEU A 89 6.26 5.35 -11.78
N MET A 90 6.75 4.63 -10.77
CA MET A 90 8.11 4.78 -10.26
C MET A 90 9.17 4.44 -11.33
N ILE A 91 8.96 3.43 -12.17
CA ILE A 91 9.92 3.05 -13.22
C ILE A 91 10.14 4.21 -14.21
N MET A 92 9.11 5.01 -14.48
CA MET A 92 9.16 6.17 -15.38
C MET A 92 9.85 7.40 -14.77
N THR A 93 10.24 7.35 -13.49
CA THR A 93 10.96 8.46 -12.82
C THR A 93 12.46 8.45 -13.10
N ASN A 94 13.14 9.55 -12.80
CA ASN A 94 14.61 9.67 -12.94
C ASN A 94 15.40 9.07 -11.76
N LEU A 95 14.81 8.15 -10.99
CA LEU A 95 15.50 7.46 -9.88
C LEU A 95 16.53 6.46 -10.39
N SER A 96 17.52 6.13 -9.55
CA SER A 96 18.51 5.10 -9.86
C SER A 96 17.85 3.73 -10.00
N VAL A 97 18.40 2.89 -10.89
CA VAL A 97 17.88 1.55 -11.17
C VAL A 97 17.86 0.68 -9.90
N LEU A 98 18.89 0.79 -9.06
CA LEU A 98 18.96 0.05 -7.80
C LEU A 98 17.81 0.41 -6.85
N VAL A 99 17.51 1.71 -6.68
CA VAL A 99 16.41 2.16 -5.82
C VAL A 99 15.07 1.63 -6.34
N LYS A 100 14.86 1.66 -7.67
CA LYS A 100 13.65 1.13 -8.29
C LYS A 100 13.47 -0.37 -8.03
N ILE A 101 14.54 -1.16 -8.16
CA ILE A 101 14.50 -2.61 -7.92
C ILE A 101 14.20 -2.90 -6.45
N TRP A 102 14.95 -2.28 -5.54
CA TRP A 102 14.79 -2.52 -4.11
C TRP A 102 13.43 -2.08 -3.59
N LEU A 103 12.94 -0.90 -3.96
CA LEU A 103 11.61 -0.44 -3.53
C LEU A 103 10.49 -1.31 -4.10
N SER A 104 10.56 -1.70 -5.37
CA SER A 104 9.56 -2.60 -5.95
C SER A 104 9.54 -3.93 -5.21
N ALA A 105 10.70 -4.56 -5.01
CA ALA A 105 10.79 -5.81 -4.27
C ALA A 105 10.27 -5.68 -2.84
N LEU A 106 10.65 -4.60 -2.15
CA LEU A 106 10.22 -4.32 -0.78
C LEU A 106 8.69 -4.26 -0.67
N VAL A 107 8.03 -3.51 -1.55
CA VAL A 107 6.57 -3.29 -1.51
C VAL A 107 5.81 -4.56 -1.86
N TYR A 108 6.27 -5.32 -2.87
CA TYR A 108 5.66 -6.61 -3.22
C TYR A 108 5.78 -7.61 -2.08
N LEU A 109 6.98 -7.74 -1.49
CA LEU A 109 7.21 -8.66 -0.38
C LEU A 109 6.42 -8.25 0.86
N SER A 110 6.36 -6.96 1.20
CA SER A 110 5.57 -6.49 2.35
C SER A 110 4.07 -6.69 2.14
N ALA A 111 3.55 -6.50 0.93
CA ALA A 111 2.14 -6.72 0.65
C ALA A 111 1.74 -8.19 0.80
N ILE A 112 2.58 -9.11 0.31
CA ILE A 112 2.37 -10.56 0.47
C ILE A 112 2.51 -10.95 1.95
N ALA A 113 3.55 -10.45 2.62
CA ALA A 113 3.80 -10.75 4.03
C ALA A 113 2.64 -10.27 4.92
N ASP A 114 2.09 -9.09 4.66
CA ASP A 114 0.96 -8.54 5.41
C ASP A 114 -0.30 -9.41 5.28
N GLU A 115 -0.59 -9.91 4.09
CA GLU A 115 -1.70 -10.85 3.86
C GLU A 115 -1.47 -12.17 4.58
N VAL A 116 -0.32 -12.79 4.35
CA VAL A 116 0.03 -14.09 4.94
C VAL A 116 0.06 -14.01 6.47
N ALA A 117 0.48 -12.88 7.04
CA ALA A 117 0.55 -12.70 8.49
C ALA A 117 -0.81 -12.85 9.17
N GLY A 118 -1.90 -12.37 8.56
CA GLY A 118 -3.26 -12.56 9.12
C GLY A 118 -3.62 -14.05 9.24
N TRP A 119 -3.30 -14.82 8.20
CA TRP A 119 -3.50 -16.28 8.18
C TRP A 119 -2.63 -17.00 9.22
N LEU A 120 -1.37 -16.61 9.36
CA LEU A 120 -0.44 -17.20 10.33
C LEU A 120 -0.89 -17.00 11.78
N VAL A 121 -1.38 -15.80 12.12
CA VAL A 121 -1.90 -15.49 13.46
C VAL A 121 -3.12 -16.38 13.78
N ARG A 122 -3.99 -16.61 12.79
CA ARG A 122 -5.22 -17.36 13.00
C ARG A 122 -5.03 -18.86 13.03
N PHE A 123 -4.19 -19.42 12.16
CA PHE A 123 -4.10 -20.87 11.92
C PHE A 123 -2.80 -21.53 12.38
N VAL A 124 -1.75 -20.76 12.68
CA VAL A 124 -0.44 -21.32 13.05
C VAL A 124 -0.10 -21.04 14.51
N HIS A 125 0.12 -19.77 14.88
CA HIS A 125 0.48 -19.43 16.26
C HIS A 125 0.20 -17.96 16.59
N PRO A 126 -0.26 -17.63 17.83
CA PRO A 126 -0.48 -16.24 18.25
C PRO A 126 0.77 -15.34 18.16
N ASP A 127 1.97 -15.91 18.30
CA ASP A 127 3.24 -15.15 18.23
C ASP A 127 3.50 -14.53 16.86
N PHE A 128 2.83 -14.98 15.80
CA PHE A 128 2.90 -14.31 14.50
C PHE A 128 2.26 -12.92 14.50
N ALA A 129 1.67 -12.48 15.62
CA ALA A 129 1.19 -11.11 15.79
C ALA A 129 2.33 -10.08 15.64
N TYR A 130 3.54 -10.39 16.12
CA TYR A 130 4.71 -9.53 15.89
C TYR A 130 5.05 -9.42 14.40
N PHE A 131 4.95 -10.54 13.68
CA PHE A 131 5.18 -10.58 12.24
C PHE A 131 4.11 -9.78 11.47
N LYS A 132 2.85 -9.80 11.91
CA LYS A 132 1.77 -8.98 11.34
C LYS A 132 2.05 -7.49 11.51
N ILE A 133 2.41 -7.05 12.72
CA ILE A 133 2.74 -5.63 12.99
C ILE A 133 3.94 -5.19 12.14
N ALA A 134 4.99 -6.01 12.08
CA ALA A 134 6.18 -5.70 11.28
C ALA A 134 5.85 -5.61 9.78
N SER A 135 5.07 -6.55 9.26
CA SER A 135 4.67 -6.57 7.84
C SER A 135 3.78 -5.38 7.49
N PHE A 136 2.83 -5.04 8.36
CA PHE A 136 1.98 -3.87 8.21
C PHE A 136 2.79 -2.57 8.17
N LEU A 137 3.67 -2.35 9.15
CA LEU A 137 4.52 -1.15 9.20
C LEU A 137 5.46 -1.07 7.98
N MET A 138 6.02 -2.20 7.57
CA MET A 138 6.88 -2.27 6.39
C MET A 138 6.11 -1.92 5.11
N LEU A 139 4.88 -2.40 4.97
CA LEU A 139 4.00 -2.06 3.86
C LEU A 139 3.65 -0.57 3.87
N GLU A 140 3.18 -0.04 5.00
CA GLU A 140 2.81 1.36 5.17
C GLU A 140 3.96 2.32 4.83
N ILE A 141 5.17 2.04 5.35
CA ILE A 141 6.37 2.85 5.09
C ILE A 141 6.77 2.76 3.62
N SER A 142 6.73 1.57 3.02
CA SER A 142 7.11 1.37 1.63
C SER A 142 6.14 2.07 0.66
N LEU A 143 4.84 2.01 0.93
CA LEU A 143 3.80 2.71 0.16
C LEU A 143 3.93 4.23 0.32
N ALA A 144 4.13 4.73 1.54
CA ALA A 144 4.36 6.16 1.77
C ALA A 144 5.60 6.66 1.01
N THR A 145 6.67 5.87 1.02
CA THR A 145 7.91 6.18 0.29
C THR A 145 7.65 6.25 -1.21
N LEU A 146 6.91 5.30 -1.79
CA LEU A 146 6.52 5.34 -3.21
C LEU A 146 5.68 6.57 -3.55
N ILE A 147 4.66 6.87 -2.76
CA ILE A 147 3.78 8.02 -2.97
C ILE A 147 4.60 9.32 -2.98
N ILE A 148 5.48 9.50 -1.99
CA ILE A 148 6.32 10.69 -1.85
C ILE A 148 7.29 10.80 -3.03
N LEU A 149 8.03 9.73 -3.36
CA LEU A 149 9.03 9.75 -4.42
C LEU A 149 8.41 10.02 -5.80
N VAL A 150 7.30 9.36 -6.12
CA VAL A 150 6.60 9.56 -7.39
C VAL A 150 6.04 10.99 -7.45
N SER A 151 5.45 11.49 -6.36
CA SER A 151 4.95 12.86 -6.29
C SER A 151 6.06 13.89 -6.50
N ILE A 152 7.20 13.75 -5.82
CA ILE A 152 8.35 14.65 -5.97
C ILE A 152 8.89 14.60 -7.39
N SER A 153 9.06 13.41 -7.97
CA SER A 153 9.56 13.26 -9.34
C SER A 153 8.64 13.96 -10.35
N LEU A 154 7.32 13.85 -10.17
CA LEU A 154 6.33 14.45 -11.07
C LEU A 154 6.26 15.97 -10.91
N LEU A 155 6.37 16.49 -9.69
CA LEU A 155 6.47 17.93 -9.44
C LEU A 155 7.77 18.52 -10.01
N TYR A 156 8.88 17.80 -9.94
CA TYR A 156 10.15 18.22 -10.54
C TYR A 156 10.08 18.21 -12.07
N ALA A 157 9.44 17.21 -12.67
CA ALA A 157 9.19 17.16 -14.11
C ALA A 157 8.35 18.36 -14.59
N ARG A 158 7.33 18.78 -13.82
CA ARG A 158 6.54 19.98 -14.11
C ARG A 158 7.33 21.28 -14.08
N ARG A 159 8.31 21.42 -13.17
CA ARG A 159 9.14 22.64 -13.07
C ARG A 159 10.14 22.80 -14.21
N LYS A 160 10.44 21.72 -14.94
CA LYS A 160 11.36 21.74 -16.10
C LYS A 160 10.65 21.98 -17.44
N MET A 161 9.32 21.94 -17.47
CA MET A 161 8.49 22.27 -18.65
C MET A 161 8.18 23.76 -18.71
#